data_AF-A0A5N5TEB9-F1
#
_entry.id   AF-A0A5N5TEB9-F1
#
_cell.length_a   1.000
_cell.length_b   1.000
_cell.length_c   1.000
_cell.angle_alpha   90.00
_cell.angle_beta   90.00
_cell.angle_gamma   90.00
#
_symmetry.space_group_name_H-M   'P 1'
#
loop_
_entity.id
_entity.type
_entity.pdbx_description
1 polymer ?
#
loop_
_entity_poly.entity_id
_entity_poly.type
_entity_poly.pdbx_seq_one_letter_code
_entity_poly.pdbx_strand_id
1 'polypeptide(L)'
;MAPWVLSNSNVSLEGTETIVKSPFPFFIACYVEGRPKPKIMWLKDGENIDEIFENNGEVSLSDENQTLDFKYATKKYEGKYECNVENRVGHIQPFTNVIIEDETLAPSDTNLVITIVSFTIIFIIVFSFVIILVIRIKKNKIIRNDMLQLELFFLREGNVGKLNKECTIEEQAELLPYDNSFEIERENITLGKQLGSGAFGRVLLAQVKGLNGKESPTRVALKM
;
A
#
# COMPACT_ATOMS: atom_id res chain seq x y z
N MET A 1 42.67 55.75 -20.82
CA MET A 1 42.88 54.60 -19.92
C MET A 1 42.18 53.41 -20.56
N ALA A 2 42.92 52.32 -20.80
CA ALA A 2 42.34 51.07 -21.29
C ALA A 2 41.24 50.60 -20.33
N PRO A 3 40.22 49.85 -20.80
CA PRO A 3 39.17 49.35 -19.93
C PRO A 3 39.73 48.31 -18.94
N TRP A 4 39.15 48.23 -17.74
CA TRP A 4 39.43 47.17 -16.77
C TRP A 4 38.15 46.72 -16.06
N VAL A 5 38.16 45.47 -15.58
CA VAL A 5 37.05 44.86 -14.84
C VAL A 5 37.16 45.19 -13.36
N LEU A 6 36.05 45.57 -12.74
CA LEU A 6 35.97 45.80 -11.30
C LEU A 6 35.81 44.48 -10.54
N SER A 7 36.33 44.41 -9.32
CA SER A 7 36.37 43.20 -8.49
C SER A 7 35.00 42.69 -8.03
N ASN A 8 33.96 43.50 -8.12
CA ASN A 8 32.57 43.13 -7.82
C ASN A 8 31.85 42.47 -9.00
N SER A 9 32.53 42.29 -10.13
CA SER A 9 32.03 41.54 -11.29
C SER A 9 32.06 40.04 -11.01
N ASN A 10 31.16 39.28 -11.64
CA ASN A 10 31.20 37.80 -11.60
C ASN A 10 31.88 37.20 -12.84
N VAL A 11 32.53 38.03 -13.66
CA VAL A 11 33.38 37.66 -14.79
C VAL A 11 34.84 38.03 -14.53
N SER A 12 35.78 37.28 -15.14
CA SER A 12 37.22 37.57 -15.05
C SER A 12 37.92 37.33 -16.39
N LEU A 13 39.08 37.95 -16.60
CA LEU A 13 39.94 37.69 -17.77
C LEU A 13 40.51 36.27 -17.78
N GLU A 14 40.73 35.70 -16.59
CA GLU A 14 41.16 34.29 -16.44
C GLU A 14 39.97 33.32 -16.50
N GLY A 15 38.74 33.84 -16.47
CA GLY A 15 37.51 33.07 -16.37
C GLY A 15 37.05 32.82 -14.94
N THR A 16 35.75 32.67 -14.76
CA THR A 16 35.08 32.28 -13.52
C THR A 16 34.03 31.21 -13.79
N GLU A 17 33.55 30.53 -12.75
CA GLU A 17 32.44 29.60 -12.83
C GLU A 17 31.27 30.13 -11.98
N THR A 18 30.09 30.23 -12.57
CA THR A 18 28.86 30.68 -11.91
C THR A 18 27.88 29.51 -11.85
N ILE A 19 27.77 28.89 -10.68
CA ILE A 19 26.87 27.76 -10.44
C ILE A 19 25.54 28.30 -9.93
N VAL A 20 24.45 27.97 -10.63
CA VAL A 20 23.10 28.48 -10.34
C VAL A 20 22.13 27.32 -10.24
N LYS A 21 21.26 27.34 -9.22
CA LYS A 21 20.20 26.34 -9.06
C LYS A 21 18.94 26.73 -9.84
N SER A 22 18.43 25.83 -10.66
CA SER A 22 17.13 25.96 -11.32
C SER A 22 15.98 25.83 -10.31
N PRO A 23 14.89 26.62 -10.39
CA PRO A 23 14.58 27.68 -11.37
C PRO A 23 14.83 29.10 -10.81
N PHE A 24 15.80 29.28 -9.90
CA PHE A 24 15.99 30.57 -9.23
C PHE A 24 16.53 31.64 -10.21
N PRO A 25 16.15 32.93 -10.04
CA PRO A 25 16.70 34.02 -10.83
C PRO A 25 18.20 34.20 -10.55
N PHE A 26 18.93 34.66 -11.55
CA PHE A 26 20.36 34.97 -11.42
C PHE A 26 20.77 36.08 -12.39
N PHE A 27 21.96 36.63 -12.21
CA PHE A 27 22.49 37.66 -13.09
C PHE A 27 23.99 37.49 -13.34
N ILE A 28 24.47 38.03 -14.46
CA ILE A 28 25.88 38.09 -14.82
C ILE A 28 26.28 39.56 -14.88
N ALA A 29 27.22 39.97 -14.03
CA ALA A 29 27.67 41.33 -13.89
C ALA A 29 29.12 41.49 -14.38
N CYS A 30 29.30 42.38 -15.35
CA CYS A 30 30.56 42.82 -15.91
C CYS A 30 30.72 44.32 -15.67
N TYR A 31 31.06 44.69 -14.44
CA TYR A 31 31.28 46.08 -14.08
C TYR A 31 32.64 46.54 -14.59
N VAL A 32 32.66 47.55 -15.44
CA VAL A 32 33.86 47.99 -16.16
C VAL A 32 34.03 49.49 -16.13
N GLU A 33 35.28 49.91 -15.93
CA GLU A 33 35.66 51.32 -16.02
C GLU A 33 36.67 51.53 -17.15
N GLY A 34 36.64 52.71 -17.76
CA GLY A 34 37.52 53.06 -18.86
C GLY A 34 37.32 54.51 -19.30
N ARG A 35 38.37 55.11 -19.89
CA ARG A 35 38.31 56.48 -20.42
C ARG A 35 38.93 56.56 -21.82
N PRO A 36 38.16 56.84 -22.88
CA PRO A 36 36.71 57.11 -22.92
C PRO A 36 35.84 55.93 -22.43
N LYS A 37 34.59 56.22 -22.06
CA LYS A 37 33.63 55.21 -21.58
C LYS A 37 33.56 54.06 -22.59
N PRO A 38 33.83 52.81 -22.18
CA PRO A 38 33.85 51.69 -23.10
C PRO A 38 32.45 51.29 -23.54
N LYS A 39 32.35 50.69 -24.72
CA LYS A 39 31.14 50.02 -25.21
C LYS A 39 31.18 48.57 -24.75
N ILE A 40 30.04 48.05 -24.30
CA ILE A 40 29.88 46.68 -23.80
C ILE A 40 28.97 45.92 -24.75
N MET A 41 29.37 44.72 -25.14
CA MET A 41 28.59 43.77 -25.93
C MET A 41 28.71 42.39 -25.29
N TRP A 42 27.61 41.65 -25.21
CA TRP A 42 27.59 40.32 -24.59
C TRP A 42 27.57 39.23 -25.66
N LEU A 43 28.35 38.18 -25.41
CA LEU A 43 28.42 36.98 -26.24
C LEU A 43 28.05 35.77 -25.38
N LYS A 44 27.24 34.87 -25.93
CA LYS A 44 27.01 33.53 -25.37
C LYS A 44 27.60 32.51 -26.34
N ASP A 45 28.55 31.70 -25.85
CA ASP A 45 29.23 30.66 -26.63
C ASP A 45 29.83 31.17 -27.97
N GLY A 46 30.20 32.46 -28.01
CA GLY A 46 30.78 33.13 -29.17
C GLY A 46 29.77 33.83 -30.09
N GLU A 47 28.47 33.72 -29.84
CA GLU A 47 27.39 34.36 -30.62
C GLU A 47 26.80 35.57 -29.88
N ASN A 48 26.30 36.58 -30.61
CA ASN A 48 25.71 37.77 -29.98
C ASN A 48 24.43 37.40 -29.23
N ILE A 49 24.35 37.85 -27.97
CA ILE A 49 23.23 37.59 -27.08
C ILE A 49 21.90 38.16 -27.59
N ASP A 50 21.96 39.24 -28.38
CA ASP A 50 20.80 39.91 -28.96
C ASP A 50 20.01 38.96 -29.88
N GLU A 51 20.71 38.11 -30.65
CA GLU A 51 20.09 37.16 -31.58
C GLU A 51 19.42 35.96 -30.85
N ILE A 52 19.87 35.64 -29.64
CA ILE A 52 19.45 34.44 -28.90
C ILE A 52 18.23 34.72 -28.01
N PHE A 53 18.07 35.96 -27.49
CA PHE A 53 17.09 36.26 -26.44
C PHE A 53 16.03 37.31 -26.80
N GLU A 54 16.02 37.83 -28.04
CA GLU A 54 15.16 38.92 -28.51
C GLU A 54 13.64 38.70 -28.38
N ASN A 55 13.14 37.48 -28.10
CA ASN A 55 11.71 37.16 -28.19
C ASN A 55 11.00 36.70 -26.91
N ASN A 56 11.70 36.50 -25.78
CA ASN A 56 11.09 35.79 -24.64
C ASN A 56 10.87 36.65 -23.38
N GLY A 57 11.47 37.83 -23.27
CA GLY A 57 11.31 38.72 -22.10
C GLY A 57 11.77 38.11 -20.76
N GLU A 58 12.49 36.98 -20.80
CA GLU A 58 13.04 36.26 -19.64
C GLU A 58 14.46 36.69 -19.29
N VAL A 59 15.17 37.30 -20.25
CA VAL A 59 16.51 37.85 -20.10
C VAL A 59 16.45 39.34 -20.40
N SER A 60 17.09 40.17 -19.57
CA SER A 60 17.13 41.62 -19.76
C SER A 60 18.52 42.18 -19.46
N LEU A 61 18.91 43.23 -20.18
CA LEU A 61 20.11 44.01 -19.89
C LEU A 61 19.77 45.14 -18.92
N SER A 62 20.57 45.29 -17.88
CA SER A 62 20.49 46.39 -16.91
C SER A 62 21.85 47.06 -16.70
N ASP A 63 21.84 48.19 -15.97
CA ASP A 63 23.05 48.97 -15.65
C ASP A 63 23.90 49.36 -16.88
N GLU A 64 23.24 49.94 -17.90
CA GLU A 64 23.89 50.35 -19.16
C GLU A 64 24.63 49.20 -19.88
N ASN A 65 24.01 48.02 -19.92
CA ASN A 65 24.52 46.77 -20.47
C ASN A 65 25.65 46.12 -19.67
N GLN A 66 25.91 46.56 -18.44
CA GLN A 66 26.90 45.89 -17.56
C GLN A 66 26.37 44.62 -16.91
N THR A 67 25.05 44.44 -16.84
CA THR A 67 24.44 43.28 -16.19
C THR A 67 23.43 42.57 -17.11
N LEU A 68 23.51 41.24 -17.16
CA LEU A 68 22.51 40.35 -17.75
C LEU A 68 21.66 39.73 -16.66
N ASP A 69 20.38 40.04 -16.63
CA ASP A 69 19.42 39.51 -15.64
C ASP A 69 18.58 38.39 -16.24
N PHE A 70 18.50 37.25 -15.54
CA PHE A 70 17.71 36.09 -15.93
C PHE A 70 16.59 35.86 -14.90
N LYS A 71 15.33 35.84 -15.36
CA LYS A 71 14.18 35.59 -14.46
C LYS A 71 14.18 34.20 -13.85
N TYR A 72 14.64 33.19 -14.59
CA TYR A 72 14.65 31.80 -14.17
C TYR A 72 15.89 31.06 -14.71
N ALA A 73 16.68 30.45 -13.84
CA ALA A 73 17.71 29.51 -14.23
C ALA A 73 17.10 28.29 -14.94
N THR A 74 17.54 28.02 -16.16
CA THR A 74 17.05 26.89 -16.97
C THR A 74 18.23 26.32 -17.75
N LYS A 75 18.26 25.02 -18.03
CA LYS A 75 19.34 24.38 -18.80
C LYS A 75 19.67 25.04 -20.15
N LYS A 76 18.70 25.71 -20.80
CA LYS A 76 18.95 26.50 -22.02
C LYS A 76 19.93 27.67 -21.85
N TYR A 77 20.06 28.20 -20.64
CA TYR A 77 20.94 29.33 -20.32
C TYR A 77 22.33 28.88 -19.86
N GLU A 78 22.61 27.58 -19.80
CA GLU A 78 23.94 27.04 -19.56
C GLU A 78 24.87 27.39 -20.74
N GLY A 79 26.12 27.73 -20.44
CA GLY A 79 27.11 28.11 -21.44
C GLY A 79 28.12 29.14 -20.96
N LYS A 80 29.02 29.52 -21.87
CA LYS A 80 30.06 30.54 -21.63
C LYS A 80 29.53 31.92 -21.99
N TYR A 81 29.55 32.85 -21.04
CA TYR A 81 29.17 34.24 -21.25
C TYR A 81 30.40 35.12 -21.23
N GLU A 82 30.59 35.87 -22.31
CA GLU A 82 31.74 36.76 -22.49
C GLU A 82 31.26 38.20 -22.65
N CYS A 83 31.87 39.09 -21.86
CA CYS A 83 31.58 40.51 -21.90
C CYS A 83 32.67 41.19 -22.74
N ASN A 84 32.34 41.53 -23.97
CA ASN A 84 33.25 42.17 -24.91
C ASN A 84 33.25 43.69 -24.70
N VAL A 85 34.34 44.23 -24.17
CA VAL A 85 34.44 45.62 -23.70
C VAL A 85 35.51 46.35 -24.49
N GLU A 86 35.12 47.40 -25.19
CA GLU A 86 36.01 48.10 -26.12
C GLU A 86 35.96 49.63 -25.93
N ASN A 87 37.14 50.26 -25.92
CA ASN A 87 37.28 51.69 -26.15
C ASN A 87 38.46 51.98 -27.07
N ARG A 88 38.64 53.23 -27.49
CA ARG A 88 39.75 53.63 -28.38
C ARG A 88 41.17 53.36 -27.84
N VAL A 89 41.30 53.02 -26.56
CA VAL A 89 42.59 52.81 -25.88
C VAL A 89 42.89 51.33 -25.70
N GLY A 90 41.87 50.46 -25.71
CA GLY A 90 42.06 49.03 -25.56
C GLY A 90 40.75 48.23 -25.54
N HIS A 91 40.93 46.93 -25.53
CA HIS A 91 39.87 45.92 -25.59
C HIS A 91 40.16 44.84 -24.55
N ILE A 92 39.11 44.39 -23.86
CA ILE A 92 39.16 43.27 -22.91
C ILE A 92 37.92 42.38 -23.10
N GLN A 93 38.06 41.10 -22.79
CA GLN A 93 36.99 40.11 -22.94
C GLN A 93 36.97 39.15 -21.73
N PRO A 94 36.56 39.63 -20.54
CA PRO A 94 36.31 38.74 -19.40
C PRO A 94 35.13 37.81 -19.66
N PHE A 95 35.17 36.63 -19.05
CA PHE A 95 34.14 35.61 -19.23
C PHE A 95 33.82 34.86 -17.94
N THR A 96 32.67 34.19 -17.94
CA THR A 96 32.24 33.23 -16.91
C THR A 96 31.55 32.03 -17.56
N ASN A 97 31.73 30.85 -16.99
CA ASN A 97 31.01 29.64 -17.38
C ASN A 97 29.80 29.48 -16.44
N VAL A 98 28.60 29.58 -16.99
CA VAL A 98 27.37 29.38 -16.22
C VAL A 98 27.01 27.90 -16.25
N ILE A 99 26.87 27.30 -15.08
CA ILE A 99 26.47 25.91 -14.88
C ILE A 99 25.12 25.92 -14.15
N ILE A 100 24.10 25.31 -14.76
CA ILE A 100 22.77 25.22 -14.15
C ILE A 100 22.63 23.87 -13.45
N GLU A 101 22.52 23.86 -12.13
CA GLU A 101 22.15 22.68 -11.36
C GLU A 101 20.63 22.59 -11.28
N ASP A 102 20.06 21.55 -11.88
CA ASP A 102 18.64 21.28 -11.66
C ASP A 102 18.45 20.81 -10.22
N GLU A 103 17.47 21.38 -9.51
CA GLU A 103 17.01 20.78 -8.26
C GLU A 103 16.43 19.41 -8.63
N THR A 104 17.24 18.36 -8.50
CA THR A 104 16.77 16.99 -8.62
C THR A 104 15.85 16.71 -7.44
N LEU A 105 14.61 17.18 -7.52
CA LEU A 105 13.50 16.47 -6.92
C LEU A 105 13.46 15.13 -7.64
N ALA A 106 14.24 14.16 -7.17
CA ALA A 106 14.41 12.83 -7.76
C ALA A 106 13.06 12.32 -8.28
N PRO A 107 12.78 12.37 -9.60
CA PRO A 107 11.45 12.11 -10.13
C PRO A 107 11.24 10.60 -10.37
N SER A 108 11.77 9.79 -9.46
CA SER A 108 11.59 8.32 -9.44
C SER A 108 11.15 7.81 -8.06
N ASP A 109 11.40 8.56 -6.99
CA ASP A 109 11.08 8.10 -5.64
C ASP A 109 9.63 8.36 -5.25
N THR A 110 8.96 9.40 -5.76
CA THR A 110 7.57 9.69 -5.37
C THR A 110 6.60 8.59 -5.83
N ASN A 111 6.67 8.18 -7.10
CA ASN A 111 5.82 7.11 -7.63
C ASN A 111 6.15 5.76 -6.98
N LEU A 112 7.43 5.45 -6.76
CA LEU A 112 7.86 4.20 -6.13
C LEU A 112 7.42 4.15 -4.66
N VAL A 113 7.64 5.22 -3.90
CA VAL A 113 7.21 5.34 -2.50
C VAL A 113 5.70 5.26 -2.39
N ILE A 114 4.92 5.97 -3.23
CA ILE A 114 3.46 5.88 -3.25
C ILE A 114 3.02 4.44 -3.53
N THR A 115 3.68 3.77 -4.47
CA THR A 115 3.36 2.37 -4.82
C THR A 115 3.63 1.44 -3.64
N ILE A 116 4.77 1.56 -2.96
CA ILE A 116 5.10 0.77 -1.76
C ILE A 116 4.09 1.03 -0.63
N VAL A 117 3.77 2.29 -0.37
CA VAL A 117 2.82 2.67 0.69
C VAL A 117 1.42 2.12 0.37
N SER A 118 0.98 2.18 -0.88
CA SER A 118 -0.29 1.60 -1.32
C SER A 118 -0.33 0.08 -1.09
N PHE A 119 0.72 -0.65 -1.50
CA PHE A 119 0.78 -2.10 -1.32
C PHE A 119 0.82 -2.52 0.16
N THR A 120 1.52 -1.79 1.02
CA THR A 120 1.58 -2.10 2.46
C THR A 120 0.23 -1.91 3.14
N ILE A 121 -0.53 -0.87 2.78
CA ILE A 121 -1.89 -0.64 3.29
C ILE A 121 -2.83 -1.78 2.85
N ILE A 122 -2.80 -2.16 1.57
CA ILE A 122 -3.62 -3.26 1.04
C ILE A 122 -3.31 -4.57 1.78
N PHE A 123 -2.03 -4.87 2.00
CA PHE A 123 -1.62 -6.07 2.73
C PHE A 123 -2.17 -6.10 4.16
N ILE A 124 -2.11 -4.98 4.90
CA ILE A 124 -2.64 -4.89 6.27
C ILE A 124 -4.16 -5.10 6.28
N ILE A 125 -4.89 -4.53 5.31
CA ILE A 125 -6.34 -4.71 5.17
C ILE A 125 -6.68 -6.18 4.90
N VAL A 126 -5.99 -6.83 3.96
CA VAL A 126 -6.20 -8.24 3.64
C VAL A 126 -5.87 -9.13 4.84
N PHE A 127 -4.76 -8.86 5.53
CA PHE A 127 -4.36 -9.62 6.72
C PHE A 127 -5.37 -9.48 7.86
N SER A 128 -5.84 -8.26 8.13
CA SER A 128 -6.90 -7.99 9.11
C SER A 128 -8.20 -8.71 8.73
N PHE A 129 -8.59 -8.68 7.46
CA PHE A 129 -9.78 -9.39 6.98
C PHE A 129 -9.66 -10.92 7.16
N VAL A 130 -8.51 -11.50 6.82
CA VAL A 130 -8.25 -12.94 7.03
C VAL A 130 -8.32 -13.29 8.51
N ILE A 131 -7.71 -12.49 9.39
CA ILE A 131 -7.81 -12.68 10.85
C ILE A 131 -9.27 -12.65 11.31
N ILE A 132 -10.05 -11.67 10.86
CA ILE A 132 -11.48 -11.56 11.22
C ILE A 132 -12.25 -12.80 10.75
N LEU A 133 -12.00 -13.29 9.53
CA LEU A 133 -12.62 -14.51 9.03
C LEU A 133 -12.24 -15.73 9.88
N VAL A 134 -10.95 -15.89 10.21
CA VAL A 134 -10.49 -17.00 11.06
C VAL A 134 -11.14 -16.94 12.45
N ILE A 135 -11.22 -15.76 13.06
CA ILE A 135 -11.90 -15.57 14.35
C ILE A 135 -13.38 -15.93 14.23
N ARG A 136 -14.08 -15.48 13.19
CA ARG A 136 -15.50 -15.81 12.96
C ARG A 136 -15.72 -17.30 12.79
N ILE A 137 -14.89 -17.97 11.98
CA ILE A 137 -14.98 -19.41 11.75
C ILE A 137 -14.74 -20.17 13.07
N LYS A 138 -13.69 -19.79 13.81
CA LYS A 138 -13.35 -20.44 15.09
C LYS A 138 -14.47 -20.23 16.12
N LYS A 139 -14.99 -19.01 16.25
CA LYS A 139 -16.11 -18.70 17.15
C LYS A 139 -17.35 -19.52 16.81
N ASN A 140 -17.73 -19.59 15.54
CA ASN A 140 -18.87 -20.38 15.10
C ASN A 140 -18.68 -21.87 15.38
N LYS A 141 -17.47 -22.39 15.20
CA LYS A 141 -17.14 -23.79 15.53
C LYS A 141 -17.21 -24.06 17.03
N ILE A 142 -16.71 -23.13 17.86
CA ILE A 142 -16.78 -23.25 19.33
C ILE A 142 -18.24 -23.29 19.79
N ILE A 143 -19.07 -22.34 19.34
CA ILE A 143 -20.50 -22.29 19.71
C ILE A 143 -21.21 -23.57 19.28
N ARG A 144 -20.96 -24.08 18.07
CA ARG A 144 -21.57 -25.34 17.60
C ARG A 144 -21.19 -26.53 18.49
N ASN A 145 -19.93 -26.65 18.86
CA ASN A 145 -19.47 -27.74 19.72
C ASN A 145 -20.07 -27.64 21.12
N ASP A 146 -20.20 -26.44 21.67
CA ASP A 146 -20.82 -26.19 22.98
C ASP A 146 -22.31 -26.59 22.98
N MET A 147 -23.05 -26.24 21.92
CA MET A 147 -24.45 -26.65 21.77
C MET A 147 -24.63 -28.17 21.67
N LEU A 148 -23.76 -28.87 20.92
CA LEU A 148 -23.81 -30.34 20.85
C LEU A 148 -23.54 -31.00 22.21
N GLN A 149 -22.64 -30.42 23.02
CA GLN A 149 -22.41 -30.92 24.38
C GLN A 149 -23.61 -30.69 25.30
N LEU A 150 -24.26 -29.52 25.20
CA LEU A 150 -25.50 -29.25 25.93
C LEU A 150 -26.62 -30.19 25.53
N GLU A 151 -26.80 -30.46 24.24
CA GLU A 151 -27.82 -31.39 23.73
C GLU A 151 -27.59 -32.82 24.24
N LEU A 152 -26.35 -33.31 24.17
CA LEU A 152 -25.98 -34.61 24.75
C LEU A 152 -26.16 -34.67 26.27
N PHE A 153 -25.86 -33.56 26.97
CA PHE A 153 -26.07 -33.47 28.41
C PHE A 153 -27.55 -33.56 28.76
N PHE A 154 -28.42 -32.82 28.06
CA PHE A 154 -29.87 -32.89 28.26
C PHE A 154 -30.44 -34.28 27.96
N LEU A 155 -29.96 -34.95 26.90
CA LEU A 155 -30.38 -36.31 26.58
C LEU A 155 -30.01 -37.28 27.71
N ARG A 156 -28.81 -37.17 28.28
CA ARG A 156 -28.33 -38.09 29.31
C ARG A 156 -29.03 -37.91 30.65
N GLU A 157 -29.04 -36.68 31.16
CA GLU A 157 -29.56 -36.38 32.50
C GLU A 157 -31.08 -36.14 32.52
N GLY A 158 -31.67 -35.84 31.37
CA GLY A 158 -33.05 -35.40 31.27
C GLY A 158 -33.31 -34.07 32.00
N ASN A 159 -34.57 -33.66 32.04
CA ASN A 159 -35.04 -32.50 32.79
C ASN A 159 -36.43 -32.74 33.39
N VAL A 160 -36.49 -33.67 34.35
CA VAL A 160 -37.74 -34.07 35.00
C VAL A 160 -38.46 -32.93 35.74
N GLY A 161 -37.74 -31.88 36.13
CA GLY A 161 -38.32 -30.70 36.78
C GLY A 161 -39.19 -29.84 35.87
N LYS A 162 -39.10 -30.02 34.54
CA LYS A 162 -39.93 -29.35 33.54
C LYS A 162 -41.09 -30.20 33.02
N LEU A 163 -41.31 -31.38 33.59
CA LEU A 163 -42.44 -32.23 33.18
C LEU A 163 -43.76 -31.50 33.41
N ASN A 164 -44.53 -31.32 32.33
CA ASN A 164 -45.85 -30.73 32.37
C ASN A 164 -46.88 -31.76 31.90
N LYS A 165 -47.89 -32.04 32.74
CA LYS A 165 -48.99 -32.96 32.42
C LYS A 165 -49.90 -32.45 31.30
N GLU A 166 -49.83 -31.16 30.97
CA GLU A 166 -50.57 -30.55 29.86
C GLU A 166 -49.89 -30.76 28.50
N CYS A 167 -48.63 -31.22 28.46
CA CYS A 167 -47.88 -31.54 27.24
C CYS A 167 -48.20 -32.94 26.70
N THR A 168 -47.84 -33.20 25.44
CA THR A 168 -47.93 -34.56 24.86
C THR A 168 -46.93 -35.52 25.53
N ILE A 169 -47.15 -36.83 25.41
CA ILE A 169 -46.24 -37.85 25.97
C ILE A 169 -44.89 -37.80 25.25
N GLU A 170 -44.90 -37.50 23.96
CA GLU A 170 -43.71 -37.36 23.12
C GLU A 170 -42.82 -36.21 23.59
N GLU A 171 -43.38 -35.02 23.83
CA GLU A 171 -42.62 -33.87 24.36
C GLU A 171 -42.11 -34.12 25.79
N GLN A 172 -42.89 -34.86 26.59
CA GLN A 172 -42.45 -35.25 27.93
C GLN A 172 -41.33 -36.31 27.89
N ALA A 173 -41.31 -37.18 26.89
CA ALA A 173 -40.30 -38.22 26.74
C ALA A 173 -38.90 -37.64 26.47
N GLU A 174 -38.80 -36.52 25.74
CA GLU A 174 -37.52 -35.81 25.51
C GLU A 174 -36.92 -35.22 26.80
N LEU A 175 -37.73 -35.06 27.85
CA LEU A 175 -37.30 -34.55 29.16
C LEU A 175 -36.91 -35.67 30.13
N LEU A 176 -37.03 -36.94 29.74
CA LEU A 176 -36.64 -38.05 30.59
C LEU A 176 -35.14 -38.35 30.44
N PRO A 177 -34.46 -38.76 31.53
CA PRO A 177 -33.07 -39.19 31.45
C PRO A 177 -32.93 -40.42 30.56
N TYR A 178 -31.86 -40.46 29.79
CA TYR A 178 -31.51 -41.64 29.01
C TYR A 178 -31.06 -42.76 29.95
N ASP A 179 -31.74 -43.91 29.88
CA ASP A 179 -31.44 -45.08 30.70
C ASP A 179 -30.63 -46.10 29.89
N ASN A 180 -29.33 -46.20 30.21
CA ASN A 180 -28.39 -47.12 29.59
C ASN A 180 -28.76 -48.60 29.78
N SER A 181 -29.65 -48.96 30.70
CA SER A 181 -30.08 -50.36 30.89
C SER A 181 -30.88 -50.93 29.71
N PHE A 182 -31.43 -50.05 28.86
CA PHE A 182 -32.09 -50.42 27.62
C PHE A 182 -31.12 -50.55 26.43
N GLU A 183 -29.85 -50.18 26.60
CA GLU A 183 -28.84 -50.27 25.55
C GLU A 183 -28.21 -51.66 25.49
N ILE A 184 -27.95 -52.15 24.27
CA ILE A 184 -27.44 -53.49 24.02
C ILE A 184 -26.26 -53.38 23.07
N GLU A 185 -25.12 -53.94 23.48
CA GLU A 185 -23.93 -54.03 22.64
C GLU A 185 -24.24 -54.69 21.30
N ARG A 186 -23.68 -54.13 20.22
CA ARG A 186 -24.00 -54.55 18.86
C ARG A 186 -23.64 -56.00 18.61
N GLU A 187 -22.61 -56.50 19.28
CA GLU A 187 -22.08 -57.86 19.26
C GLU A 187 -23.09 -58.88 19.77
N ASN A 188 -23.96 -58.46 20.69
CA ASN A 188 -25.00 -59.30 21.28
C ASN A 188 -26.26 -59.42 20.41
N ILE A 189 -26.28 -58.74 19.25
CA ILE A 189 -27.42 -58.70 18.32
C ILE A 189 -27.08 -59.47 17.04
N THR A 190 -27.79 -60.56 16.79
CA THR A 190 -27.69 -61.34 15.55
C THR A 190 -28.91 -61.10 14.66
N LEU A 191 -28.68 -60.55 13.47
CA LEU A 191 -29.74 -60.25 12.52
C LEU A 191 -30.14 -61.51 11.73
N GLY A 192 -31.43 -61.69 11.51
CA GLY A 192 -32.04 -62.79 10.78
C GLY A 192 -32.87 -62.28 9.59
N LYS A 193 -33.90 -63.04 9.22
CA LYS A 193 -34.73 -62.75 8.04
C LYS A 193 -35.51 -61.43 8.19
N GLN A 194 -35.76 -60.76 7.08
CA GLN A 194 -36.70 -59.64 7.03
C GLN A 194 -38.12 -60.15 7.30
N LEU A 195 -38.84 -59.46 8.19
CA LEU A 195 -40.23 -59.73 8.55
C LEU A 195 -41.19 -58.78 7.82
N GLY A 196 -40.76 -57.56 7.50
CA GLY A 196 -41.57 -56.58 6.77
C GLY A 196 -40.77 -55.37 6.32
N SER A 197 -41.33 -54.58 5.41
CA SER A 197 -40.78 -53.30 4.93
C SER A 197 -41.90 -52.34 4.54
N GLY A 198 -41.73 -51.06 4.81
CA GLY A 198 -42.69 -50.02 4.43
C GLY A 198 -42.11 -48.61 4.54
N ALA A 199 -43.00 -47.61 4.58
CA ALA A 199 -42.61 -46.19 4.65
C ALA A 199 -41.79 -45.82 5.91
N PHE A 200 -41.84 -46.66 6.96
CA PHE A 200 -41.15 -46.46 8.23
C PHE A 200 -39.93 -47.37 8.43
N GLY A 201 -39.36 -47.89 7.34
CA GLY A 201 -38.14 -48.69 7.35
C GLY A 201 -38.37 -50.19 7.18
N ARG A 202 -37.38 -50.98 7.60
CA ARG A 202 -37.39 -52.45 7.49
C ARG A 202 -37.39 -53.08 8.86
N VAL A 203 -38.18 -54.13 9.02
CA VAL A 203 -38.24 -54.91 10.27
C VAL A 203 -37.61 -56.27 10.00
N LEU A 204 -36.64 -56.64 10.82
CA LEU A 204 -35.96 -57.92 10.75
C LEU A 204 -36.23 -58.72 12.02
N LEU A 205 -36.25 -60.04 11.88
CA LEU A 205 -36.11 -60.94 13.01
C LEU A 205 -34.66 -60.82 13.51
N ALA A 206 -34.45 -60.63 14.79
CA ALA A 206 -33.13 -60.68 15.41
C ALA A 206 -33.15 -61.60 16.64
N GLN A 207 -31.99 -62.13 17.02
CA GLN A 207 -31.80 -62.77 18.32
C GLN A 207 -30.81 -61.95 19.12
N VAL A 208 -31.20 -61.61 20.35
CA VAL A 208 -30.45 -60.73 21.24
C VAL A 208 -30.10 -61.49 22.51
N LYS A 209 -28.82 -61.52 22.88
CA LYS A 209 -28.33 -62.10 24.14
C LYS A 209 -28.35 -61.05 25.24
N GLY A 210 -28.58 -61.46 26.50
CA GLY A 210 -28.50 -60.57 27.66
C GLY A 210 -29.73 -59.67 27.87
N LEU A 211 -30.75 -59.73 26.99
CA LEU A 211 -31.97 -58.95 27.13
C LEU A 211 -32.73 -59.35 28.41
N ASN A 212 -33.05 -58.38 29.27
CA ASN A 212 -33.69 -58.59 30.57
C ASN A 212 -32.95 -59.60 31.48
N GLY A 213 -31.62 -59.65 31.40
CA GLY A 213 -30.78 -60.54 32.22
C GLY A 213 -30.83 -62.02 31.82
N LYS A 214 -31.40 -62.36 30.66
CA LYS A 214 -31.41 -63.74 30.14
C LYS A 214 -30.15 -64.00 29.31
N GLU A 215 -29.36 -65.00 29.69
CA GLU A 215 -28.21 -65.44 28.89
C GLU A 215 -28.63 -66.09 27.56
N SER A 216 -29.83 -66.69 27.52
CA SER A 216 -30.34 -67.31 26.30
C SER A 216 -30.78 -66.25 25.27
N PRO A 217 -30.50 -66.47 23.97
CA PRO A 217 -30.89 -65.52 22.93
C PRO A 217 -32.41 -65.36 22.86
N THR A 218 -32.87 -64.12 23.00
CA THR A 218 -34.30 -63.76 22.89
C THR A 218 -34.60 -63.30 21.47
N ARG A 219 -35.65 -63.85 20.86
CA ARG A 219 -36.13 -63.41 19.54
C ARG A 219 -36.85 -62.07 19.66
N VAL A 220 -36.45 -61.11 18.85
CA VAL A 220 -37.04 -59.76 18.80
C VAL A 220 -37.29 -59.33 17.36
N ALA A 221 -38.17 -58.35 17.19
CA ALA A 221 -38.32 -57.61 15.95
C ALA A 221 -37.49 -56.33 16.03
N LEU A 222 -36.50 -56.20 15.15
CA LEU A 222 -35.60 -55.05 15.11
C LEU A 222 -35.98 -54.16 13.93
N LYS A 223 -36.28 -52.89 14.22
CA LYS A 223 -36.67 -51.88 13.25
C LYS A 223 -35.44 -51.02 12.92
N MET A 224 -35.11 -50.91 11.63
CA MET A 224 -34.01 -50.10 11.09
C MET A 224 -34.53 -49.08 10.10
#